data_AF-E8MYM2-F1
#
_entry.id   AF-E8MYM2-F1
#
_cell.length_a   1.000
_cell.length_b   1.000
_cell.length_c   1.000
_cell.angle_alpha   90.00
_cell.angle_beta   90.00
_cell.angle_gamma   90.00
#
_symmetry.space_group_name_H-M   'P 1'
#
loop_
_entity.id
_entity.type
_entity.pdbx_description
1 polymer ?
#
loop_
_entity_poly.entity_id
_entity_poly.type
_entity_poly.pdbx_seq_one_letter_code
_entity_poly.pdbx_strand_id
1 'polypeptide(L)'
;MPMKREKQSGGIQGMVQKTLQQAYQQAPWRKATRKGMLFLILAFLSVLLVWISLTISVESAEAAIEISRLEKQKEFLEYKIASLNTEIALQSSASVMEERAKLLGYRPATPEEIVYMTVPGYPGKQTTLVLPPPPSSQEETIILKSSYQQSLSDWLFQGLAQIENLQRGALP
;
A
#
# COMPACT_ATOMS: atom_id res chain seq x y z
N MET A 1 52.77 -98.08 7.52
CA MET A 1 51.34 -98.50 7.55
C MET A 1 51.18 -99.51 8.69
N PRO A 2 50.04 -99.59 9.42
CA PRO A 2 48.64 -99.29 9.05
C PRO A 2 48.02 -98.08 9.83
N MET A 3 47.18 -97.22 9.23
CA MET A 3 45.70 -97.32 9.06
C MET A 3 44.98 -97.56 10.42
N LYS A 4 43.97 -96.81 10.92
CA LYS A 4 42.77 -96.26 10.26
C LYS A 4 41.86 -95.54 11.30
N ARG A 5 41.25 -94.41 10.89
CA ARG A 5 39.92 -93.79 11.26
C ARG A 5 39.35 -93.82 12.69
N GLU A 6 38.93 -92.64 13.15
CA GLU A 6 37.58 -92.25 13.68
C GLU A 6 37.75 -90.84 14.31
N LYS A 7 36.85 -89.86 14.27
CA LYS A 7 35.46 -89.74 13.83
C LYS A 7 35.20 -88.24 13.69
N GLN A 8 34.47 -87.85 12.65
CA GLN A 8 33.75 -86.57 12.62
C GLN A 8 32.76 -86.54 13.79
N SER A 9 32.62 -85.41 14.49
CA SER A 9 31.32 -84.87 14.91
C SER A 9 31.50 -83.63 15.79
N GLY A 10 30.74 -82.58 15.47
CA GLY A 10 30.20 -81.67 16.47
C GLY A 10 30.96 -80.37 16.66
N GLY A 11 30.41 -79.28 16.12
CA GLY A 11 30.68 -77.98 16.73
C GLY A 11 30.69 -76.75 15.84
N ILE A 12 30.39 -76.83 14.53
CA ILE A 12 30.16 -75.60 13.73
C ILE A 12 28.73 -75.08 13.95
N GLN A 13 28.21 -75.00 15.18
CA GLN A 13 26.93 -74.33 15.44
C GLN A 13 26.91 -73.86 16.91
N GLY A 14 27.23 -72.60 17.17
CA GLY A 14 27.15 -72.05 18.53
C GLY A 14 27.68 -70.64 18.76
N MET A 15 28.43 -70.05 17.83
CA MET A 15 28.91 -68.65 17.94
C MET A 15 28.36 -67.74 16.83
N VAL A 16 27.08 -67.89 16.51
CA VAL A 16 26.29 -66.81 15.87
C VAL A 16 25.15 -66.44 16.84
N GLN A 17 25.50 -66.30 18.11
CA GLN A 17 24.69 -65.59 19.07
C GLN A 17 24.84 -64.10 18.75
N LYS A 18 23.86 -63.57 18.01
CA LYS A 18 23.49 -62.15 17.99
C LYS A 18 24.69 -61.19 17.93
N THR A 19 25.30 -61.04 16.76
CA THR A 19 26.11 -59.84 16.49
C THR A 19 25.18 -58.64 16.44
N LEU A 20 24.95 -58.09 17.63
CA LEU A 20 24.93 -56.68 17.93
C LEU A 20 24.19 -55.84 16.88
N GLN A 21 22.91 -55.65 17.15
CA GLN A 21 22.32 -54.33 17.06
C GLN A 21 23.38 -53.25 17.33
N GLN A 22 23.26 -52.12 16.61
CA GLN A 22 23.87 -50.85 16.99
C GLN A 22 25.39 -50.75 16.86
N ALA A 23 25.86 -50.40 15.66
CA ALA A 23 27.13 -49.68 15.55
C ALA A 23 27.22 -48.80 14.30
N TYR A 24 26.13 -48.13 13.90
CA TYR A 24 26.19 -46.85 13.15
C TYR A 24 24.80 -46.23 13.10
N GLN A 25 24.22 -45.97 14.29
CA GLN A 25 23.22 -44.91 14.39
C GLN A 25 23.96 -43.63 13.98
N GLN A 26 23.86 -43.28 12.71
CA GLN A 26 24.42 -42.08 12.11
C GLN A 26 24.11 -40.92 13.06
N ALA A 27 25.19 -40.39 13.61
CA ALA A 27 25.21 -39.50 14.76
C ALA A 27 23.98 -38.56 14.79
N PRO A 28 22.97 -38.84 15.65
CA PRO A 28 21.65 -38.19 15.58
C PRO A 28 21.70 -36.68 15.86
N TRP A 29 22.82 -36.18 16.40
CA TRP A 29 23.08 -34.77 16.63
C TRP A 29 22.98 -33.90 15.37
N ARG A 30 23.22 -34.45 14.16
CA ARG A 30 23.09 -33.68 12.90
C ARG A 30 21.66 -33.24 12.59
N LYS A 31 20.64 -34.00 13.02
CA LYS A 31 19.23 -33.60 12.85
C LYS A 31 18.86 -32.50 13.84
N ALA A 32 19.41 -32.55 15.05
CA ALA A 32 19.25 -31.52 16.06
C ALA A 32 19.94 -30.21 15.64
N THR A 33 21.18 -30.29 15.12
CA THR A 33 21.91 -29.09 14.66
C THR A 33 21.32 -28.51 13.38
N ARG A 34 20.79 -29.32 12.46
CA ARG A 34 20.12 -28.81 11.25
C ARG A 34 18.86 -28.00 11.57
N LYS A 35 18.03 -28.46 12.53
CA LYS A 35 16.84 -27.71 12.98
C LYS A 35 17.22 -26.44 13.72
N GLY A 36 18.23 -26.50 14.60
CA GLY A 36 18.74 -25.33 15.30
C GLY A 36 19.32 -24.27 14.35
N MET A 37 20.07 -24.72 13.33
CA MET A 37 20.63 -23.85 12.29
C MET A 37 19.55 -23.19 11.43
N LEU A 38 18.53 -23.96 11.00
CA LEU A 38 17.39 -23.41 10.26
C LEU A 38 16.62 -22.38 11.09
N PHE A 39 16.40 -22.66 12.38
CA PHE A 39 15.74 -21.72 13.29
C PHE A 39 16.56 -20.44 13.46
N LEU A 40 17.89 -20.53 13.60
CA LEU A 40 18.78 -19.39 13.69
C LEU A 40 18.76 -18.52 12.42
N ILE A 41 18.77 -19.14 11.25
CA ILE A 41 18.69 -18.42 9.96
C ILE A 41 17.36 -17.68 9.84
N LEU A 42 16.26 -18.35 10.19
CA LEU A 42 14.93 -17.74 10.14
C LEU A 42 14.80 -16.57 11.14
N ALA A 43 15.30 -16.76 12.36
CA ALA A 43 15.34 -15.71 13.37
C ALA A 43 16.18 -14.52 12.89
N PHE A 44 17.37 -14.76 12.33
CA PHE A 44 18.23 -13.70 11.82
C PHE A 44 17.57 -12.93 10.66
N LEU A 45 16.94 -13.63 9.71
CA LEU A 45 16.16 -13.00 8.64
C LEU A 45 15.01 -12.15 9.18
N SER A 46 14.29 -12.64 10.19
CA SER A 46 13.20 -11.87 10.82
C SER A 46 13.71 -10.61 11.52
N VAL A 47 14.86 -10.69 12.19
CA VAL A 47 15.50 -9.52 12.82
C VAL A 47 15.96 -8.53 11.76
N LEU A 48 16.51 -9.01 10.64
CA LEU A 48 16.92 -8.15 9.53
C LEU A 48 15.73 -7.43 8.88
N LEU A 49 14.59 -8.12 8.74
CA LEU A 49 13.32 -7.54 8.27
C LEU A 49 12.77 -6.49 9.22
N VAL A 50 12.81 -6.75 10.53
CA VAL A 50 12.41 -5.76 11.54
C VAL A 50 13.37 -4.57 11.54
N TRP A 51 14.67 -4.82 11.44
CA TRP A 51 15.72 -3.79 11.42
C TRP A 51 15.59 -2.87 10.20
N ILE A 52 15.43 -3.43 9.00
CA ILE A 52 15.27 -2.63 7.77
C ILE A 52 13.99 -1.79 7.83
N SER A 53 12.88 -2.35 8.34
CA SER A 53 11.64 -1.60 8.56
C SER A 53 11.83 -0.47 9.58
N LEU A 54 12.62 -0.68 10.63
CA LEU A 54 12.91 0.35 11.63
C LEU A 54 13.76 1.50 11.07
N THR A 55 14.67 1.21 10.14
CA THR A 55 15.53 2.22 9.52
C THR A 55 14.81 3.11 8.50
N ILE A 56 13.67 2.68 7.95
CA ILE A 56 12.90 3.46 6.96
C ILE A 56 11.98 4.51 7.63
N SER A 57 11.84 4.48 8.96
CA SER A 57 10.70 5.09 9.67
C SER A 57 10.83 6.55 10.16
N VAL A 58 11.70 7.41 9.62
CA VAL A 58 11.75 8.81 10.14
C VAL A 58 11.72 9.90 9.06
N GLU A 59 12.37 9.70 7.91
CA GLU A 59 12.54 10.79 6.94
C GLU A 59 11.28 11.08 6.09
N SER A 60 10.42 10.08 5.88
CA SER A 60 9.15 10.25 5.14
C SER A 60 8.00 10.78 5.99
N ALA A 61 8.16 10.85 7.31
CA ALA A 61 7.11 11.28 8.23
C ALA A 61 6.90 12.81 8.20
N GLU A 62 7.96 13.61 8.08
CA GLU A 62 7.85 15.07 8.10
C GLU A 62 7.12 15.61 6.86
N ALA A 63 7.50 15.14 5.67
CA ALA A 63 6.84 15.52 4.43
C ALA A 63 5.37 15.08 4.38
N ALA A 64 5.06 13.87 4.88
CA ALA A 64 3.70 13.36 4.92
C ALA A 64 2.79 14.16 5.88
N ILE A 65 3.32 14.60 7.03
CA ILE A 65 2.59 15.45 7.98
C ILE A 65 2.27 16.80 7.36
N GLU A 66 3.23 17.42 6.66
CA GLU A 66 3.01 18.71 6.02
C GLU A 66 1.99 18.61 4.89
N ILE A 67 2.04 17.57 4.06
CA ILE A 67 1.02 17.30 3.03
C ILE A 67 -0.36 17.14 3.67
N SER A 68 -0.49 16.34 4.72
CA SER A 68 -1.77 16.16 5.43
C SER A 68 -2.28 17.47 6.04
N ARG A 69 -1.38 18.30 6.55
CA ARG A 69 -1.70 19.62 7.10
C ARG A 69 -2.22 20.56 6.01
N LEU A 70 -1.57 20.59 4.85
CA LEU A 70 -1.98 21.42 3.72
C LEU A 70 -3.33 20.97 3.14
N GLU A 71 -3.58 19.66 3.02
CA GLU A 71 -4.86 19.16 2.52
C GLU A 71 -6.01 19.53 3.47
N LYS A 72 -5.80 19.41 4.80
CA LYS A 72 -6.78 19.86 5.79
C LYS A 72 -7.04 21.37 5.73
N GLN A 73 -6.00 22.16 5.50
CA GLN A 73 -6.16 23.60 5.33
C GLN A 73 -6.99 23.91 4.07
N LYS A 74 -6.70 23.25 2.95
CA LYS A 74 -7.46 23.41 1.71
C LYS A 74 -8.93 23.05 1.90
N GLU A 75 -9.22 21.88 2.48
CA GLU A 75 -10.60 21.46 2.77
C GLU A 75 -11.35 22.49 3.64
N PHE A 76 -10.68 23.01 4.69
CA PHE A 76 -11.24 24.05 5.54
C PHE A 76 -11.55 25.34 4.76
N LEU A 77 -10.66 25.77 3.86
CA LEU A 77 -10.87 26.95 3.03
C LEU A 77 -12.02 26.75 2.04
N GLU A 78 -12.10 25.58 1.39
CA GLU A 78 -13.19 25.25 0.46
C GLU A 78 -14.55 25.27 1.16
N TYR A 79 -14.64 24.67 2.35
CA TYR A 79 -15.83 24.75 3.19
C TYR A 79 -16.21 26.20 3.51
N LYS A 80 -15.22 27.03 3.89
CA LYS A 80 -15.46 28.45 4.21
C LYS A 80 -15.96 29.24 3.01
N ILE A 81 -15.40 29.00 1.82
CA ILE A 81 -15.86 29.63 0.57
C ILE A 81 -17.30 29.22 0.27
N ALA A 82 -17.62 27.93 0.36
CA ALA A 82 -18.97 27.45 0.11
C ALA A 82 -19.99 28.06 1.10
N SER A 83 -19.63 28.14 2.38
CA SER A 83 -20.46 28.77 3.41
C SER A 83 -20.69 30.26 3.12
N LEU A 84 -19.63 31.01 2.80
CA LEU A 84 -19.73 32.44 2.49
C LEU A 84 -20.54 32.69 1.22
N ASN A 85 -20.36 31.88 0.18
CA ASN A 85 -21.18 31.96 -1.03
C ASN A 85 -22.66 31.71 -0.74
N THR A 86 -22.97 30.77 0.16
CA THR A 86 -24.35 30.51 0.59
C THR A 86 -24.91 31.72 1.33
N GLU A 87 -24.14 32.33 2.23
CA GLU A 87 -24.55 33.54 2.96
C GLU A 87 -24.80 34.72 2.02
N ILE A 88 -23.90 34.96 1.07
CA ILE A 88 -24.08 35.99 0.04
C ILE A 88 -25.35 35.72 -0.76
N ALA A 89 -25.56 34.48 -1.23
CA ALA A 89 -26.75 34.14 -2.01
C ALA A 89 -28.05 34.34 -1.23
N LEU A 90 -28.06 34.04 0.07
CA LEU A 90 -29.21 34.30 0.93
C LEU A 90 -29.48 35.81 1.06
N GLN A 91 -28.44 36.61 1.33
CA GLN A 91 -28.58 38.06 1.49
C GLN A 91 -28.88 38.80 0.19
N SER A 92 -28.38 38.31 -0.94
CA SER A 92 -28.61 38.87 -2.28
C SER A 92 -29.80 38.21 -2.98
N SER A 93 -30.55 37.35 -2.30
CA SER A 93 -31.72 36.70 -2.88
C SER A 93 -32.77 37.75 -3.22
N ALA A 94 -33.49 37.51 -4.32
CA ALA A 94 -34.55 38.41 -4.77
C ALA A 94 -35.60 38.66 -3.68
N SER A 95 -35.92 37.64 -2.87
CA SER A 95 -36.85 37.75 -1.75
C SER A 95 -36.35 38.70 -0.65
N VAL A 96 -35.09 38.59 -0.23
CA VAL A 96 -34.51 39.46 0.80
C VAL A 96 -34.36 40.89 0.28
N MET A 97 -33.99 41.05 -1.00
CA MET A 97 -33.96 42.36 -1.65
C MET A 97 -35.34 43.00 -1.75
N GLU A 98 -36.37 42.23 -2.10
CA GLU A 98 -37.75 42.71 -2.20
C GLU A 98 -38.29 43.14 -0.82
N GLU A 99 -38.04 42.34 0.21
CA GLU A 99 -38.42 42.68 1.58
C GLU A 99 -37.74 43.98 2.03
N ARG A 100 -36.43 44.12 1.80
CA ARG A 100 -35.70 45.35 2.10
C ARG A 100 -36.23 46.55 1.31
N ALA A 101 -36.60 46.35 0.03
CA ALA A 101 -37.18 47.40 -0.79
C ALA A 101 -38.54 47.87 -0.24
N LYS A 102 -39.40 46.93 0.19
CA LYS A 102 -40.69 47.26 0.82
C LYS A 102 -40.51 48.03 2.12
N LEU A 103 -39.54 47.66 2.96
CA LEU A 103 -39.23 48.39 4.20
C LEU A 103 -38.77 49.83 3.95
N LEU A 104 -38.13 50.10 2.82
CA LEU A 104 -37.71 51.43 2.40
C LEU A 104 -38.84 52.23 1.69
N GLY A 105 -40.03 51.67 1.58
CA GLY A 105 -41.19 52.31 0.95
C GLY A 105 -41.25 52.15 -0.57
N TYR A 106 -40.41 51.30 -1.16
CA TYR A 106 -40.51 50.97 -2.58
C TYR A 106 -41.68 50.01 -2.85
N ARG A 107 -42.25 50.12 -4.04
CA ARG A 107 -43.26 49.18 -4.58
C ARG A 107 -42.82 48.68 -5.96
N PRO A 108 -43.30 47.50 -6.39
CA PRO A 108 -43.10 47.05 -7.77
C PRO A 108 -43.61 48.11 -8.76
N ALA A 109 -42.82 48.38 -9.80
CA ALA A 109 -43.18 49.32 -10.86
C ALA A 109 -44.28 48.74 -11.75
N THR A 110 -45.25 49.56 -12.16
CA THR A 110 -46.26 49.16 -13.15
C THR A 110 -45.70 49.27 -14.58
N PRO A 111 -46.27 48.56 -15.58
CA PRO A 111 -45.80 48.65 -16.96
C PRO A 111 -45.77 50.08 -17.54
N GLU A 112 -46.64 50.96 -17.05
CA GLU A 112 -46.73 52.37 -17.47
C GLU A 112 -45.60 53.23 -16.88
N GLU A 113 -45.00 52.81 -15.76
CA GLU A 113 -43.89 53.51 -15.08
C GLU A 113 -42.51 53.10 -15.64
N ILE A 114 -42.44 52.08 -16.50
CA ILE A 114 -41.18 51.54 -17.04
C ILE A 114 -40.80 52.27 -18.34
N VAL A 115 -39.70 53.03 -18.30
CA VAL A 115 -39.14 53.72 -19.47
C VAL A 115 -37.90 52.96 -19.96
N TYR A 116 -37.94 52.52 -21.23
CA TYR A 116 -36.80 51.86 -21.88
C TYR A 116 -35.90 52.88 -22.55
N MET A 117 -34.61 52.83 -22.25
CA MET A 117 -33.58 53.65 -22.91
C MET A 117 -32.56 52.75 -23.59
N THR A 118 -32.26 53.04 -24.85
CA THR A 118 -31.16 52.38 -25.56
C THR A 118 -29.83 52.96 -25.07
N VAL A 119 -28.95 52.11 -24.58
CA VAL A 119 -27.61 52.49 -24.14
C VAL A 119 -26.63 52.20 -25.29
N PRO A 120 -26.05 53.24 -25.94
CA PRO A 120 -25.09 53.03 -27.02
C PRO A 120 -23.90 52.20 -26.55
N GLY A 121 -23.53 51.17 -27.31
CA GLY A 121 -22.41 50.29 -26.98
C GLY A 121 -22.70 49.23 -25.91
N TYR A 122 -23.95 49.08 -25.45
CA TYR A 122 -24.31 48.00 -24.53
C TYR A 122 -24.34 46.65 -25.28
N PRO A 123 -23.46 45.68 -24.94
CA PRO A 123 -23.34 44.41 -25.66
C PRO A 123 -24.50 43.43 -25.40
N GLY A 124 -25.52 43.85 -24.65
CA GLY A 124 -26.60 42.98 -24.19
C GLY A 124 -26.22 42.17 -22.94
N LYS A 125 -27.15 41.31 -22.51
CA LYS A 125 -26.92 40.43 -21.37
C LYS A 125 -25.88 39.39 -21.77
N GLN A 126 -24.63 39.59 -21.36
CA GLN A 126 -23.58 38.59 -21.55
C GLN A 126 -23.97 37.38 -20.71
N THR A 127 -24.37 36.29 -21.38
CA THR A 127 -24.55 35.00 -20.72
C THR A 127 -23.24 34.68 -20.02
N THR A 128 -23.32 34.60 -18.69
CA THR A 128 -22.30 34.25 -17.71
C THR A 128 -21.04 33.67 -18.34
N LEU A 129 -19.89 34.30 -18.06
CA LEU A 129 -18.57 33.73 -18.32
C LEU A 129 -18.63 32.25 -17.93
N VAL A 130 -18.62 31.36 -18.93
CA VAL A 130 -18.34 29.96 -18.71
C VAL A 130 -16.89 29.98 -18.27
N LEU A 131 -16.68 30.08 -16.96
CA LEU A 131 -15.38 29.83 -16.36
C LEU A 131 -14.96 28.49 -16.96
N PRO A 132 -13.78 28.41 -17.61
CA PRO A 132 -13.22 27.14 -17.99
C PRO A 132 -13.36 26.22 -16.77
N PRO A 133 -13.82 24.97 -16.94
CA PRO A 133 -13.83 24.02 -15.83
C PRO A 133 -12.50 24.15 -15.12
N PRO A 134 -12.48 24.28 -13.77
CA PRO A 134 -11.23 24.39 -13.02
C PRO A 134 -10.31 23.33 -13.60
N PRO A 135 -9.06 23.67 -14.00
CA PRO A 135 -8.19 22.71 -14.67
C PRO A 135 -8.28 21.45 -13.84
N SER A 136 -8.90 20.39 -14.40
CA SER A 136 -9.06 19.12 -13.72
C SER A 136 -7.68 18.84 -13.21
N SER A 137 -7.49 18.86 -11.86
CA SER A 137 -6.19 18.82 -11.21
C SER A 137 -5.33 17.99 -12.11
N GLN A 138 -4.42 18.63 -12.84
CA GLN A 138 -3.64 17.91 -13.83
C GLN A 138 -3.11 16.76 -13.00
N GLU A 139 -3.56 15.55 -13.29
CA GLU A 139 -2.94 14.37 -12.78
C GLU A 139 -1.59 14.49 -13.46
N GLU A 140 -0.69 15.26 -12.83
CA GLU A 140 0.73 15.16 -13.03
C GLU A 140 0.89 13.67 -12.98
N THR A 141 1.08 13.09 -14.17
CA THR A 141 1.20 11.67 -14.33
C THR A 141 2.55 11.49 -13.69
N ILE A 142 2.56 11.30 -12.36
CA ILE A 142 3.77 11.10 -11.62
C ILE A 142 4.21 9.79 -12.21
N ILE A 143 5.16 9.86 -13.16
CA ILE A 143 5.79 8.70 -13.76
C ILE A 143 6.69 8.15 -12.66
N LEU A 144 6.05 7.62 -11.63
CA LEU A 144 6.66 6.84 -10.58
C LEU A 144 7.17 5.61 -11.31
N LYS A 145 8.49 5.55 -11.49
CA LYS A 145 9.15 4.36 -12.02
C LYS A 145 8.59 3.15 -11.28
N SER A 146 8.13 2.12 -11.99
CA SER A 146 7.42 0.97 -11.42
C SER A 146 8.16 0.31 -10.24
N SER A 147 9.48 0.45 -10.17
CA SER A 147 10.30 0.03 -9.02
C SER A 147 9.92 0.67 -7.67
N TYR A 148 9.27 1.84 -7.65
CA TYR A 148 8.78 2.48 -6.42
C TYR A 148 7.37 2.04 -6.02
N GLN A 149 6.65 1.35 -6.92
CA GLN A 149 5.32 0.77 -6.66
C GLN A 149 5.39 -0.73 -6.36
N GLN A 150 6.54 -1.37 -6.57
CA GLN A 150 6.75 -2.77 -6.24
C GLN A 150 6.67 -2.98 -4.73
N SER A 151 5.80 -3.90 -4.32
CA SER A 151 5.71 -4.28 -2.92
C SER A 151 6.93 -5.10 -2.53
N LEU A 152 7.36 -5.01 -1.27
CA LEU A 152 8.44 -5.85 -0.74
C LEU A 152 8.12 -7.35 -0.89
N SER A 153 6.83 -7.71 -0.84
CA SER A 153 6.34 -9.06 -1.12
C SER A 153 6.61 -9.50 -2.56
N ASP A 154 6.44 -8.62 -3.55
CA ASP A 154 6.68 -8.97 -4.97
C ASP A 154 8.15 -9.34 -5.16
N TRP A 155 9.07 -8.55 -4.59
CA TRP A 155 10.50 -8.85 -4.62
C TRP A 155 10.83 -10.16 -3.89
N LEU A 156 10.19 -10.41 -2.73
CA LEU A 156 10.40 -11.64 -1.96
C LEU A 156 9.98 -12.89 -2.77
N PHE A 157 8.79 -12.88 -3.39
CA PHE A 157 8.33 -14.00 -4.20
C PHE A 157 9.19 -14.20 -5.44
N GLN A 158 9.66 -13.11 -6.05
CA GLN A 158 10.57 -13.17 -7.18
C GLN A 158 11.92 -13.80 -6.79
N GLY A 159 12.45 -13.47 -5.60
CA GLY A 159 13.63 -14.11 -5.04
C GLY A 159 13.43 -15.60 -4.72
N LEU A 160 12.30 -15.97 -4.13
CA LEU A 160 11.96 -17.37 -3.83
C LEU A 160 11.84 -18.21 -5.11
N ALA A 161 11.18 -17.69 -6.14
CA ALA A 161 11.06 -18.33 -7.44
C ALA A 161 12.43 -18.50 -8.14
N GLN A 162 13.33 -17.55 -7.96
CA GLN A 162 14.68 -17.63 -8.51
C GLN A 162 15.53 -18.72 -7.83
N ILE A 163 15.39 -18.90 -6.51
CA ILE A 163 16.06 -19.98 -5.77
C ILE A 163 15.53 -21.36 -6.19
N GLU A 164 14.22 -21.49 -6.39
CA GLU A 164 13.60 -22.73 -6.86
C GLU A 164 14.10 -23.12 -8.26
N ASN A 165 14.23 -22.14 -9.16
CA ASN A 165 14.80 -22.36 -10.49
C ASN A 165 16.28 -22.77 -10.44
N LEU A 166 17.06 -22.25 -9.49
CA LEU A 166 18.45 -22.67 -9.27
C LEU A 166 18.56 -24.10 -8.74
N GLN A 167 17.61 -24.57 -7.92
CA GLN A 167 17.56 -25.97 -7.49
C GLN A 167 17.10 -26.91 -8.61
N ARG A 168 16.20 -26.46 -9.50
CA ARG A 168 15.74 -27.25 -10.65
C ARG A 168 16.76 -27.35 -11.80
N GLY A 169 17.67 -26.38 -11.93
CA GLY A 169 18.76 -26.40 -12.91
C GLY A 169 19.98 -27.26 -12.53
N ALA A 170 19.98 -27.90 -11.35
CA ALA A 170 21.13 -28.62 -10.79
C ALA A 170 20.95 -30.16 -10.73
N LEU A 171 20.11 -30.74 -11.59
CA LEU A 171 20.06 -32.18 -11.82
C LEU A 171 20.29 -32.44 -13.33
N PRO A 172 21.34 -33.22 -13.71
CA PRO A 172 21.47 -33.71 -15.08
C PRO A 172 20.37 -34.72 -15.43
#